data_AF-A0A1Y0IG41-F1
#
_entry.id   AF-A0A1Y0IG41-F1
#
_cell.length_a   1.000
_cell.length_b   1.000
_cell.length_c   1.000
_cell.angle_alpha   90.00
_cell.angle_beta   90.00
_cell.angle_gamma   90.00
#
_symmetry.space_group_name_H-M   'P 1'
#
loop_
_entity.id
_entity.type
_entity.pdbx_description
1 polymer ?
#
loop_
_entity_poly.entity_id
_entity_poly.type
_entity_poly.pdbx_seq_one_letter_code
_entity_poly.pdbx_strand_id
1 'polypeptide(L)'
;MVFNYVIGTSLTKNDNHSKVSRKQLLTIGVVANVGLLAYFKYADFLITNVNFAFDTELSPLNLVLPLAISFFTFQQIAYLVDAYRGETEEYDFLNYGVFVTFFPQLIAGPIVHHKEMMPQFATLRSKVLNYKNIACGLFMFSIGLFKKVVIADTFAIWATNGFDHAETLTLIEAWATPLSFTFQLYFDFSGYTDMAIGAALLFNIKLPINFNSPLNSANNIVLEKKKAI
;
A
#
# COMPACT_ATOMS: atom_id res chain seq x y z
N MET A 1 10.05 9.50 -7.14
CA MET A 1 9.71 9.24 -8.56
C MET A 1 10.89 9.41 -9.49
N VAL A 2 11.35 10.63 -9.81
CA VAL A 2 12.43 10.86 -10.82
C VAL A 2 13.68 10.03 -10.53
N PHE A 3 14.18 10.06 -9.29
CA PHE A 3 15.31 9.23 -8.87
C PHE A 3 15.11 7.74 -9.16
N ASN A 4 13.96 7.19 -8.76
CA ASN A 4 13.63 5.77 -8.97
C ASN A 4 13.44 5.42 -10.45
N TYR A 5 12.88 6.32 -11.25
CA TYR A 5 12.76 6.14 -12.69
C TYR A 5 14.14 6.10 -13.38
N VAL A 6 15.05 6.99 -13.01
CA VAL A 6 16.42 7.01 -13.56
C VAL A 6 17.18 5.74 -13.19
N ILE A 7 17.08 5.28 -11.93
CA ILE A 7 17.70 4.01 -11.53
C ILE A 7 17.06 2.82 -12.23
N GLY A 8 15.73 2.75 -12.30
CA GLY A 8 15.01 1.67 -12.96
C GLY A 8 15.37 1.55 -14.44
N THR A 9 15.35 2.66 -15.18
CA THR A 9 15.76 2.66 -16.60
C THR A 9 17.22 2.27 -16.80
N SER A 10 18.11 2.66 -15.88
CA SER A 10 19.53 2.27 -15.91
C SER A 10 19.75 0.79 -15.55
N LEU A 11 18.87 0.18 -14.75
CA LEU A 11 18.90 -1.25 -14.40
C LEU A 11 18.50 -2.14 -15.58
N THR A 12 17.60 -1.65 -16.43
CA THR A 12 17.06 -2.37 -17.59
C THR A 12 17.93 -2.20 -18.84
N LYS A 13 18.59 -1.04 -19.00
CA LYS A 13 19.59 -0.84 -20.05
C LYS A 13 20.81 -1.72 -19.78
N ASN A 14 20.93 -2.80 -20.54
CA ASN A 14 22.01 -3.76 -20.43
C ASN A 14 23.31 -3.21 -21.06
N ASP A 15 23.82 -2.11 -20.53
CA ASP A 15 25.08 -1.54 -20.97
C ASP A 15 26.24 -2.30 -20.32
N ASN A 16 26.84 -3.22 -21.10
CA ASN A 16 28.09 -3.91 -20.74
C ASN A 16 29.27 -2.96 -20.46
N HIS A 17 29.12 -1.65 -20.74
CA HIS A 17 30.10 -0.59 -20.49
C HIS A 17 29.87 0.20 -19.19
N SER A 18 28.82 -0.09 -18.42
CA SER A 18 28.58 0.55 -17.13
C SER A 18 29.62 0.11 -16.08
N LYS A 19 30.31 1.08 -15.47
CA LYS A 19 31.24 0.83 -14.34
C LYS A 19 30.54 0.32 -13.07
N VAL A 20 29.23 0.50 -12.96
CA VAL A 20 28.44 0.15 -11.77
C VAL A 20 27.66 -1.13 -12.02
N SER A 21 27.79 -2.10 -11.11
CA SER A 21 27.03 -3.35 -11.20
C SER A 21 25.53 -3.09 -11.05
N ARG A 22 24.70 -3.81 -11.80
CA ARG A 22 23.23 -3.79 -11.64
C ARG A 22 22.80 -4.05 -10.19
N LYS A 23 23.53 -4.90 -9.47
CA LYS A 23 23.26 -5.17 -8.05
C LYS A 23 23.52 -3.95 -7.17
N GLN A 24 24.59 -3.18 -7.44
CA GLN A 24 24.88 -1.95 -6.70
C GLN A 24 23.84 -0.86 -6.96
N LEU A 25 23.40 -0.69 -8.21
CA LEU A 25 22.33 0.24 -8.56
C LEU A 25 21.02 -0.09 -7.83
N LEU A 26 20.64 -1.37 -7.78
CA LEU A 26 19.48 -1.82 -7.02
C LEU A 26 19.65 -1.52 -5.52
N THR A 27 20.81 -1.86 -4.93
CA THR A 27 21.08 -1.59 -3.51
C THR A 27 20.97 -0.10 -3.19
N ILE A 28 21.57 0.77 -4.01
CA ILE A 28 21.49 2.24 -3.83
C ILE A 28 20.03 2.70 -3.89
N GLY A 29 19.27 2.23 -4.87
CA GLY A 29 17.85 2.58 -5.02
C GLY A 29 17.02 2.15 -3.81
N VAL A 30 17.18 0.91 -3.35
CA VAL A 30 16.47 0.39 -2.18
C VAL A 30 16.85 1.14 -0.90
N VAL A 31 18.15 1.34 -0.66
CA VAL A 31 18.65 2.07 0.52
C VAL A 31 18.14 3.51 0.53
N ALA A 32 18.12 4.20 -0.61
CA ALA A 32 17.58 5.56 -0.70
C ALA A 32 16.07 5.61 -0.37
N ASN A 33 15.28 4.66 -0.88
CA ASN A 33 13.84 4.57 -0.58
C ASN A 33 13.59 4.28 0.91
N VAL A 34 14.28 3.29 1.47
CA VAL A 34 14.17 2.93 2.89
C VAL A 34 14.67 4.05 3.79
N GLY A 35 15.77 4.72 3.42
CA GLY A 35 16.31 5.86 4.14
C GLY A 35 15.34 7.04 4.16
N LEU A 36 14.67 7.35 3.05
CA LEU A 36 13.63 8.37 2.99
C LEU A 36 12.43 8.01 3.88
N LEU A 37 11.97 6.75 3.84
CA LEU A 37 10.92 6.28 4.73
C LEU A 37 11.32 6.37 6.20
N ALA A 38 12.57 6.02 6.51
CA ALA A 38 13.10 6.07 7.87
C ALA A 38 13.22 7.51 8.38
N TYR A 39 13.66 8.43 7.52
CA TYR A 39 13.71 9.86 7.83
C TYR A 39 12.33 10.40 8.21
N PHE A 40 11.31 10.20 7.37
CA PHE A 40 9.98 10.75 7.68
C PHE A 40 9.29 10.06 8.87
N LYS A 41 9.51 8.75 9.07
CA LYS A 41 8.78 7.98 10.08
C LYS A 41 9.47 7.90 11.44
N TYR A 42 10.80 7.96 11.47
CA TYR A 42 11.59 7.68 12.68
C TYR A 42 12.58 8.79 13.04
N ALA A 43 12.69 9.89 12.30
CA ALA A 43 13.64 10.96 12.66
C ALA A 43 13.43 11.49 14.08
N ASP A 44 12.19 11.84 14.46
CA ASP A 44 11.91 12.35 15.81
C ASP A 44 12.09 11.28 16.89
N PHE A 45 11.78 10.02 16.59
CA PHE A 45 12.07 8.89 17.48
C PHE A 45 13.59 8.73 17.72
N LEU A 46 14.40 8.85 16.66
CA LEU A 46 15.86 8.80 16.77
C LEU A 46 16.42 9.98 17.56
N ILE A 47 15.95 11.20 17.29
CA ILE A 47 16.33 12.40 18.04
C ILE A 47 16.01 12.24 19.52
N THR A 48 14.80 11.76 19.85
CA THR A 48 14.38 11.54 21.23
C THR A 48 15.27 10.53 21.95
N ASN A 49 15.66 9.43 21.29
CA ASN A 49 16.56 8.43 21.87
C ASN A 49 17.99 8.95 22.04
N VAL A 50 18.49 9.76 21.10
CA VAL A 50 19.81 10.39 21.20
C VAL A 50 19.82 11.38 22.37
N ASN A 51 18.78 12.22 22.49
CA ASN A 51 18.60 13.12 23.61
C ASN A 51 18.58 12.37 24.95
N PHE A 52 17.85 11.25 25.03
CA PHE A 52 17.81 10.41 26.22
C PHE A 52 19.16 9.74 26.55
N ALA A 53 19.91 9.29 25.53
CA ALA A 53 21.16 8.55 25.73
C ALA A 53 22.38 9.45 26.02
N PHE A 54 22.41 10.65 25.45
CA PHE A 54 23.56 11.57 25.52
C PHE A 54 23.25 12.86 26.29
N ASP A 55 22.07 12.97 26.91
CA ASP A 55 21.60 14.14 27.65
C ASP A 55 21.69 15.43 26.81
N THR A 56 21.33 15.32 25.53
CA THR A 56 21.34 16.44 24.57
C THR A 56 19.95 17.05 24.44
N GLU A 57 19.89 18.34 24.09
CA GLU A 57 18.63 19.07 23.85
C GLU A 57 18.42 19.35 22.34
N LEU A 58 18.53 18.32 21.49
CA LEU A 58 18.24 18.50 20.08
C LEU A 58 16.73 18.70 19.89
N SER A 59 16.35 19.78 19.20
CA SER A 59 14.94 20.04 18.89
C SER A 59 14.38 19.00 17.90
N PRO A 60 13.15 18.48 18.12
CA PRO A 60 12.51 17.60 17.16
C PRO A 60 12.22 18.35 15.85
N LEU A 61 12.25 17.61 14.74
CA LEU A 61 11.99 18.15 13.40
C LEU A 61 10.50 18.37 13.16
N ASN A 62 9.62 17.61 13.84
CA ASN A 62 8.16 17.66 13.68
C ASN A 62 7.75 17.59 12.20
N LEU A 63 8.32 16.62 11.48
CA LEU A 63 8.11 16.46 10.05
C LEU A 63 6.64 16.09 9.76
N VAL A 64 6.02 16.83 8.85
CA VAL A 64 4.70 16.47 8.33
C VAL A 64 4.85 15.19 7.51
N LEU A 65 4.27 14.10 8.01
CA LEU A 65 4.27 12.79 7.35
C LEU A 65 3.38 12.83 6.10
N PRO A 66 3.93 12.60 4.90
CA PRO A 66 3.12 12.49 3.70
C PRO A 66 2.22 11.26 3.80
N LEU A 67 0.93 11.46 3.53
CA LEU A 67 -0.03 10.37 3.49
C LEU A 67 0.44 9.31 2.47
N ALA A 68 0.34 8.04 2.84
CA ALA A 68 0.73 6.89 2.03
C ALA A 68 2.23 6.76 1.66
N ILE A 69 3.14 7.47 2.33
CA ILE A 69 4.59 7.36 2.07
C ILE A 69 5.12 5.92 2.12
N SER A 70 4.57 5.09 3.00
CA SER A 70 4.97 3.67 3.10
C SER A 70 4.61 2.89 1.83
N PHE A 71 3.35 2.95 1.39
CA PHE A 71 2.88 2.26 0.19
C PHE A 71 3.63 2.73 -1.05
N PHE A 72 3.78 4.05 -1.21
CA PHE A 72 4.52 4.65 -2.31
C PHE A 72 5.98 4.17 -2.37
N THR A 73 6.64 4.09 -1.21
CA THR A 73 8.02 3.62 -1.10
C THR A 73 8.12 2.15 -1.49
N PHE A 74 7.21 1.30 -1.01
CA PHE A 74 7.19 -0.12 -1.36
C PHE A 74 6.90 -0.34 -2.85
N GLN A 75 6.01 0.45 -3.46
CA GLN A 75 5.72 0.37 -4.89
C GLN A 75 6.96 0.74 -5.73
N GLN A 76 7.74 1.73 -5.29
CA GLN A 76 8.98 2.12 -5.95
C GLN A 76 10.07 1.06 -5.81
N ILE A 77 10.19 0.45 -4.64
CA ILE A 77 11.10 -0.68 -4.42
C ILE A 77 10.70 -1.88 -5.29
N ALA A 78 9.42 -2.23 -5.33
CA ALA A 78 8.90 -3.31 -6.18
C ALA A 78 9.24 -3.06 -7.66
N TYR A 79 9.02 -1.84 -8.14
CA TYR A 79 9.42 -1.45 -9.51
C TYR A 79 10.92 -1.61 -9.77
N LEU A 80 11.80 -1.19 -8.83
CA LEU A 80 13.24 -1.37 -8.99
C LEU A 80 13.64 -2.86 -9.03
N VAL A 81 12.99 -3.70 -8.23
CA VAL A 81 13.22 -5.15 -8.21
C VAL A 81 12.75 -5.78 -9.52
N ASP A 82 11.57 -5.42 -10.01
CA ASP A 82 11.02 -5.88 -11.28
C ASP A 82 11.95 -5.45 -12.45
N ALA A 83 12.48 -4.23 -12.41
CA ALA A 83 13.46 -3.73 -13.40
C ALA A 83 14.80 -4.49 -13.33
N TYR A 84 15.30 -4.78 -12.13
CA TYR A 84 16.49 -5.61 -11.95
C TYR A 84 16.30 -7.03 -12.51
N ARG A 85 15.10 -7.61 -12.39
CA ARG A 85 14.74 -8.92 -12.95
C ARG A 85 14.51 -8.89 -14.47
N GLY A 86 14.44 -7.71 -15.08
CA GLY A 86 14.12 -7.56 -16.50
C GLY A 86 12.65 -7.79 -16.82
N GLU A 87 11.76 -7.64 -15.83
CA GLU A 87 10.31 -7.85 -15.97
C GLU A 87 9.56 -6.55 -16.34
N THR A 88 10.28 -5.42 -16.41
CA THR A 88 9.74 -4.13 -16.85
C THR A 88 10.13 -3.86 -18.30
N GLU A 89 9.14 -3.82 -19.20
CA GLU A 89 9.37 -3.63 -20.65
C GLU A 89 9.19 -2.19 -21.13
N GLU A 90 8.53 -1.31 -20.34
CA GLU A 90 8.17 0.04 -20.76
C GLU A 90 9.01 1.14 -20.08
N TYR A 91 9.52 2.06 -20.91
CA TYR A 91 10.48 3.11 -20.56
C TYR A 91 9.86 4.52 -20.59
N ASP A 92 8.54 4.65 -20.48
CA ASP A 92 7.91 5.96 -20.45
C ASP A 92 7.76 6.44 -19.00
N PHE A 93 8.31 7.62 -18.72
CA PHE A 93 8.14 8.31 -17.44
C PHE A 93 6.66 8.54 -17.13
N LEU A 94 5.84 8.77 -18.15
CA LEU A 94 4.40 8.97 -17.98
C LEU A 94 3.72 7.70 -17.47
N ASN A 95 4.00 6.54 -18.08
CA ASN A 95 3.43 5.25 -17.66
C ASN A 95 3.88 4.88 -16.24
N TYR A 96 5.17 5.09 -15.93
CA TYR A 96 5.69 4.95 -14.58
C TYR A 96 4.99 5.90 -13.59
N GLY A 97 4.79 7.16 -13.98
CA GLY A 97 4.06 8.15 -13.19
C GLY A 97 2.65 7.65 -12.87
N VAL A 98 1.89 7.25 -13.90
CA VAL A 98 0.53 6.71 -13.76
C VAL A 98 0.51 5.50 -12.83
N PHE A 99 1.43 4.55 -12.98
CA PHE A 99 1.54 3.37 -12.11
C PHE A 99 1.67 3.76 -10.64
N VAL A 100 2.60 4.66 -10.34
CA VAL A 100 2.92 5.06 -8.97
C VAL A 100 1.83 5.99 -8.39
N THR A 101 1.19 6.81 -9.21
CA THR A 101 0.16 7.77 -8.77
C THR A 101 -1.27 7.26 -8.95
N PHE A 102 -1.48 5.99 -9.31
CA PHE A 102 -2.83 5.46 -9.50
C PHE A 102 -3.59 5.46 -8.17
N PHE A 103 -4.39 6.51 -7.95
CA PHE A 103 -5.00 6.78 -6.66
C PHE A 103 -5.87 5.64 -6.09
N PRO A 104 -6.56 4.79 -6.89
CA PRO A 104 -7.37 3.71 -6.34
C PRO A 104 -6.55 2.74 -5.49
N GLN A 105 -5.26 2.55 -5.79
CA GLN A 105 -4.40 1.65 -5.00
C GLN A 105 -3.57 2.34 -3.91
N LEU A 106 -3.44 3.67 -3.95
CA LEU A 106 -2.31 4.38 -3.33
C LEU A 106 -2.32 4.37 -1.79
N ILE A 107 -3.49 4.35 -1.16
CA ILE A 107 -3.61 4.48 0.31
C ILE A 107 -3.79 3.12 0.99
N ALA A 108 -4.68 2.27 0.46
CA ALA A 108 -5.08 1.02 1.08
C ALA A 108 -5.53 -0.05 0.06
N GLY A 109 -5.13 0.10 -1.20
CA GLY A 109 -5.44 -0.89 -2.23
C GLY A 109 -4.50 -2.09 -2.20
N PRO A 110 -4.81 -3.13 -2.97
CA PRO A 110 -3.94 -4.28 -3.14
C PRO A 110 -2.59 -3.85 -3.76
N ILE A 111 -1.50 -4.49 -3.32
CA ILE A 111 -0.17 -4.27 -3.91
C ILE A 111 -0.15 -4.98 -5.27
N VAL A 112 0.06 -4.22 -6.35
CA VAL A 112 0.05 -4.73 -7.73
C VAL A 112 1.41 -4.55 -8.38
N HIS A 113 1.85 -5.58 -9.09
CA HIS A 113 3.10 -5.54 -9.86
C HIS A 113 2.94 -4.73 -11.15
N HIS A 114 4.03 -4.07 -11.58
CA HIS A 114 4.03 -3.25 -12.79
C HIS A 114 3.59 -4.05 -14.02
N LYS A 115 4.07 -5.30 -14.13
CA LYS A 115 3.76 -6.23 -15.23
C LYS A 115 2.27 -6.56 -15.37
N GLU A 116 1.52 -6.58 -14.28
CA GLU A 116 0.08 -6.91 -14.30
C GLU A 116 -0.78 -5.68 -14.64
N MET A 117 -0.33 -4.50 -14.23
CA MET A 117 -1.10 -3.26 -14.37
C MET A 117 -0.86 -2.57 -15.72
N MET A 118 0.40 -2.47 -16.17
CA MET A 118 0.72 -1.65 -17.36
C MET A 118 0.07 -2.11 -18.66
N PRO A 119 -0.01 -3.43 -18.97
CA PRO A 119 -0.71 -3.89 -20.17
C PRO A 119 -2.18 -3.44 -20.22
N GLN A 120 -2.83 -3.29 -19.05
CA GLN A 120 -4.21 -2.84 -18.96
C GLN A 120 -4.36 -1.36 -19.33
N PHE A 121 -3.39 -0.49 -18.98
CA PHE A 121 -3.39 0.92 -19.40
C PHE A 121 -3.07 1.09 -20.90
N ALA A 122 -2.19 0.25 -21.43
CA ALA A 122 -1.81 0.31 -22.85
C ALA A 122 -2.95 -0.15 -23.80
N THR A 123 -3.81 -1.05 -23.33
CA THR A 123 -4.88 -1.64 -24.16
C THR A 123 -5.95 -0.61 -24.56
N LEU A 124 -6.27 -0.49 -25.86
CA LEU A 124 -7.32 0.42 -26.36
C LEU A 124 -8.69 0.25 -25.67
N ARG A 125 -9.00 -0.97 -25.19
CA ARG A 125 -10.22 -1.30 -24.46
C ARG A 125 -10.36 -0.58 -23.13
N SER A 126 -9.27 -0.20 -22.45
CA SER A 126 -9.35 0.58 -21.22
C SER A 126 -9.69 2.05 -21.48
N LYS A 127 -9.40 2.54 -22.69
CA LYS A 127 -9.67 3.92 -23.14
C LYS A 127 -11.12 4.16 -23.56
N VAL A 128 -11.93 3.11 -23.68
CA VAL A 128 -13.35 3.19 -24.07
C VAL A 128 -14.24 2.98 -22.83
N LEU A 129 -15.31 3.77 -22.73
CA LEU A 129 -16.30 3.60 -21.68
C LEU A 129 -16.97 2.22 -21.76
N ASN A 130 -16.90 1.46 -20.66
CA ASN A 130 -17.58 0.18 -20.53
C ASN A 130 -18.60 0.26 -19.40
N TYR A 131 -19.87 0.41 -19.77
CA TYR A 131 -20.98 0.53 -18.83
C TYR A 131 -21.08 -0.65 -17.85
N LYS A 132 -20.68 -1.86 -18.27
CA LYS A 132 -20.67 -3.03 -17.37
C LYS A 132 -19.64 -2.85 -16.26
N ASN A 133 -18.44 -2.38 -16.59
CA ASN A 133 -17.40 -2.13 -15.61
C ASN A 133 -17.75 -0.95 -14.69
N ILE A 134 -18.41 0.09 -15.22
CA ILE A 134 -18.89 1.21 -14.42
C ILE A 134 -19.94 0.74 -13.40
N ALA A 135 -20.95 -0.02 -13.84
CA ALA A 135 -21.98 -0.54 -12.96
C ALA A 135 -21.40 -1.49 -11.89
N CYS A 136 -20.53 -2.42 -12.28
CA CYS A 136 -19.85 -3.30 -11.33
C CYS A 136 -18.93 -2.51 -10.37
N GLY A 137 -18.23 -1.49 -10.86
CA GLY A 137 -17.33 -0.65 -10.07
C GLY A 137 -18.09 0.16 -9.02
N LEU A 138 -19.20 0.79 -9.41
CA LEU A 138 -20.09 1.51 -8.48
C LEU A 138 -20.73 0.59 -7.45
N PHE A 139 -21.10 -0.63 -7.85
CA PHE A 139 -21.65 -1.64 -6.94
C PHE A 139 -20.61 -2.08 -5.90
N MET A 140 -19.40 -2.43 -6.34
CA MET A 140 -18.29 -2.80 -5.46
C MET A 140 -17.91 -1.65 -4.52
N PHE A 141 -17.84 -0.43 -5.05
CA PHE A 141 -17.54 0.76 -4.25
C PHE A 141 -18.61 0.98 -3.18
N SER A 142 -19.89 0.87 -3.53
CA SER A 142 -21.00 0.99 -2.58
C SER A 142 -20.96 -0.07 -1.47
N ILE A 143 -20.59 -1.32 -1.80
CA ILE A 143 -20.39 -2.37 -0.80
C ILE A 143 -19.25 -2.00 0.15
N GLY A 144 -18.12 -1.55 -0.38
CA GLY A 144 -16.98 -1.14 0.44
C GLY A 144 -17.32 0.04 1.36
N LEU A 145 -18.06 1.03 0.82
CA LEU A 145 -18.54 2.18 1.59
C LEU A 145 -19.50 1.74 2.71
N PHE A 146 -20.42 0.81 2.43
CA PHE A 146 -21.31 0.26 3.44
C PHE A 146 -20.53 -0.47 4.56
N LYS A 147 -19.56 -1.32 4.20
CA LYS A 147 -18.70 -1.99 5.18
C LYS A 147 -17.98 -0.99 6.08
N LYS A 148 -17.45 0.09 5.50
CA LYS A 148 -16.76 1.14 6.25
C LYS A 148 -17.72 1.89 7.18
N VAL A 149 -18.70 2.57 6.60
CA VAL A 149 -19.54 3.55 7.31
C VAL A 149 -20.54 2.88 8.25
N VAL A 150 -21.11 1.74 7.86
CA VAL A 150 -22.16 1.09 8.65
C VAL A 150 -21.59 0.07 9.61
N ILE A 151 -20.59 -0.72 9.20
CA ILE A 151 -20.07 -1.80 10.04
C ILE A 151 -18.85 -1.32 10.84
N ALA A 152 -17.78 -0.93 10.16
CA ALA A 152 -16.51 -0.61 10.81
C ALA A 152 -16.63 0.57 11.78
N ASP A 153 -17.27 1.66 11.34
CA ASP A 153 -17.40 2.86 12.17
C ASP A 153 -18.36 2.64 13.36
N THR A 154 -19.34 1.73 13.24
CA THR A 154 -20.16 1.31 14.39
C THR A 154 -19.31 0.57 15.42
N PHE A 155 -18.49 -0.40 15.01
CA PHE A 155 -17.59 -1.10 15.92
C PHE A 155 -16.50 -0.20 16.51
N ALA A 156 -16.09 0.85 15.78
CA ALA A 156 -15.11 1.82 16.25
C ALA A 156 -15.57 2.54 17.52
N ILE A 157 -16.87 2.86 17.64
CA ILE A 157 -17.42 3.51 18.83
C ILE A 157 -17.25 2.60 20.06
N TRP A 158 -17.55 1.31 19.93
CA TRP A 158 -17.40 0.34 21.01
C TRP A 158 -15.92 0.10 21.37
N ALA A 159 -15.06 -0.01 20.37
CA ALA A 159 -13.62 -0.19 20.58
C ALA A 159 -13.00 1.03 21.30
N THR A 160 -13.34 2.25 20.86
CA THR A 160 -12.82 3.49 21.44
C THR A 160 -13.27 3.65 22.89
N ASN A 161 -14.58 3.51 23.16
CA ASN A 161 -15.11 3.63 24.52
C ASN A 161 -14.48 2.62 25.48
N GLY A 162 -14.23 1.39 25.00
CA GLY A 162 -13.59 0.34 25.78
C GLY A 162 -12.13 0.64 26.10
N PHE A 163 -11.34 1.06 25.11
CA PHE A 163 -9.92 1.39 25.32
C PHE A 163 -9.72 2.66 26.16
N ASP A 164 -10.61 3.65 26.04
CA ASP A 164 -10.55 4.88 26.84
C ASP A 164 -10.83 4.64 28.34
N HIS A 165 -11.58 3.58 28.68
CA HIS A 165 -11.93 3.21 30.05
C HIS A 165 -11.31 1.87 30.47
N ALA A 166 -10.16 1.52 29.90
CA ALA A 166 -9.52 0.20 30.06
C ALA A 166 -9.30 -0.21 31.53
N GLU A 167 -9.09 0.74 32.43
CA GLU A 167 -8.83 0.50 33.86
C GLU A 167 -10.06 0.05 34.65
N THR A 168 -11.28 0.33 34.15
CA THR A 168 -12.54 0.06 34.86
C THR A 168 -13.44 -0.95 34.17
N LEU A 169 -12.95 -1.63 33.13
CA LEU A 169 -13.76 -2.57 32.34
C LEU A 169 -14.21 -3.78 33.18
N THR A 170 -15.47 -4.16 33.00
CA THR A 170 -15.95 -5.46 33.45
C THR A 170 -15.36 -6.58 32.58
N LEU A 171 -15.40 -7.83 33.06
CA LEU A 171 -14.89 -8.99 32.32
C LEU A 171 -15.48 -9.10 30.89
N ILE A 172 -16.77 -8.79 30.73
CA ILE A 172 -17.46 -8.86 29.43
C ILE A 172 -16.96 -7.74 28.51
N GLU A 173 -16.84 -6.52 29.02
CA GLU A 173 -16.37 -5.37 28.25
C GLU A 173 -14.90 -5.51 27.85
N ALA A 174 -14.07 -6.10 28.73
CA ALA A 174 -12.68 -6.41 28.45
C ALA A 174 -12.50 -7.40 27.28
N TRP A 175 -13.46 -8.30 27.06
CA TRP A 175 -13.48 -9.16 25.87
C TRP A 175 -14.14 -8.50 24.66
N ALA A 176 -15.22 -7.75 24.87
CA ALA A 176 -15.96 -7.09 23.80
C ALA A 176 -15.14 -5.99 23.11
N THR A 177 -14.29 -5.27 23.85
CA THR A 177 -13.46 -4.17 23.34
C THR A 177 -12.47 -4.62 22.25
N PRO A 178 -11.54 -5.57 22.52
CA PRO A 178 -10.60 -6.04 21.49
C PRO A 178 -11.28 -6.80 20.35
N LEU A 179 -12.40 -7.48 20.60
CA LEU A 179 -13.20 -8.10 19.54
C LEU A 179 -13.82 -7.04 18.62
N SER A 180 -14.40 -5.98 19.19
CA SER A 180 -14.94 -4.85 18.42
C SER A 180 -13.84 -4.17 17.61
N PHE A 181 -12.66 -3.96 18.20
CA PHE A 181 -11.51 -3.44 17.48
C PHE A 181 -11.07 -4.34 16.32
N THR A 182 -11.09 -5.66 16.52
CA THR A 182 -10.76 -6.63 15.46
C THR A 182 -11.75 -6.54 14.30
N PHE A 183 -13.06 -6.46 14.59
CA PHE A 183 -14.08 -6.30 13.56
C PHE A 183 -13.99 -4.94 12.86
N GLN A 184 -13.79 -3.86 13.62
CA GLN A 184 -13.53 -2.53 13.06
C GLN A 184 -12.38 -2.61 12.06
N LEU A 185 -11.21 -3.08 12.48
CA LEU A 185 -10.02 -3.17 11.65
C LEU A 185 -10.26 -4.01 10.38
N TYR A 186 -10.91 -5.16 10.53
CA TYR A 186 -11.23 -6.04 9.40
C TYR A 186 -12.15 -5.38 8.37
N PHE A 187 -13.28 -4.82 8.81
CA PHE A 187 -14.25 -4.20 7.91
C PHE A 187 -13.75 -2.88 7.33
N ASP A 188 -12.88 -2.18 8.05
CA ASP A 188 -12.21 -0.97 7.57
C ASP A 188 -11.30 -1.30 6.38
N PHE A 189 -10.36 -2.23 6.56
CA PHE A 189 -9.46 -2.66 5.48
C PHE A 189 -10.20 -3.34 4.32
N SER A 190 -11.17 -4.22 4.60
CA SER A 190 -11.98 -4.85 3.56
C SER A 190 -12.78 -3.80 2.79
N GLY A 191 -13.36 -2.81 3.49
CA GLY A 191 -14.12 -1.73 2.87
C GLY A 191 -13.26 -0.88 1.93
N TYR A 192 -12.08 -0.46 2.39
CA TYR A 192 -11.12 0.27 1.54
C TYR A 192 -10.66 -0.54 0.33
N THR A 193 -10.39 -1.83 0.50
CA THR A 193 -9.98 -2.69 -0.62
C THR A 193 -11.10 -2.80 -1.67
N ASP A 194 -12.35 -2.99 -1.24
CA ASP A 194 -13.49 -3.07 -2.15
C ASP A 194 -13.75 -1.74 -2.87
N MET A 195 -13.61 -0.62 -2.17
CA MET A 195 -13.67 0.72 -2.76
C MET A 195 -12.55 0.93 -3.78
N ALA A 196 -11.32 0.51 -3.47
CA ALA A 196 -10.18 0.57 -4.39
C ALA A 196 -10.42 -0.23 -5.67
N ILE A 197 -10.89 -1.48 -5.55
CA ILE A 197 -11.24 -2.34 -6.70
C ILE A 197 -12.39 -1.71 -7.50
N GLY A 198 -13.42 -1.21 -6.82
CA GLY A 198 -14.56 -0.54 -7.45
C GLY A 198 -14.14 0.68 -8.25
N ALA A 199 -13.31 1.56 -7.67
CA ALA A 199 -12.77 2.74 -8.34
C ALA A 199 -11.85 2.38 -9.52
N ALA A 200 -11.00 1.37 -9.39
CA ALA A 200 -10.16 0.91 -10.50
C ALA A 200 -10.99 0.37 -11.68
N LEU A 201 -12.08 -0.35 -11.40
CA LEU A 201 -13.00 -0.84 -12.42
C LEU A 201 -13.67 0.29 -13.21
N LEU A 202 -13.92 1.46 -12.61
CA LEU A 202 -14.41 2.63 -13.33
C LEU A 202 -13.45 3.07 -14.45
N PHE A 203 -12.15 2.86 -14.26
CA PHE A 203 -11.09 3.10 -15.25
C PHE A 203 -10.78 1.87 -16.11
N ASN A 204 -11.63 0.83 -16.08
CA ASN A 204 -11.41 -0.46 -16.74
C ASN A 204 -10.15 -1.21 -16.29
N ILE A 205 -9.60 -0.87 -15.12
CA ILE A 205 -8.43 -1.55 -14.55
C ILE A 205 -8.90 -2.56 -13.52
N LYS A 206 -8.41 -3.80 -13.63
CA LYS A 206 -8.68 -4.85 -12.68
C LYS A 206 -7.51 -4.96 -11.71
N LEU A 207 -7.78 -4.68 -10.44
CA LEU A 207 -6.86 -4.92 -9.35
C LEU A 207 -7.11 -6.32 -8.74
N PRO A 208 -6.07 -6.98 -8.19
CA PRO A 208 -6.21 -8.28 -7.55
C PRO A 208 -7.01 -8.17 -6.24
N ILE A 209 -7.73 -9.24 -5.90
CA ILE A 209 -8.59 -9.27 -4.71
C ILE A 209 -7.72 -9.59 -3.48
N ASN A 210 -7.60 -8.65 -2.55
CA ASN A 210 -6.75 -8.80 -1.36
C ASN A 210 -7.40 -9.66 -0.25
N PHE A 211 -8.73 -9.59 -0.13
CA PHE A 211 -9.49 -10.25 0.94
C PHE A 211 -10.43 -11.32 0.37
N ASN A 212 -10.01 -12.58 0.41
CA ASN A 212 -10.87 -13.73 0.13
C ASN A 212 -10.99 -14.61 1.39
N SER A 213 -11.86 -14.18 2.31
CA SER A 213 -12.21 -14.89 3.56
C SER A 213 -11.00 -15.27 4.44
N PRO A 214 -10.26 -14.30 5.03
CA PRO A 214 -9.08 -14.60 5.84
C PRO A 214 -9.42 -15.31 7.15
N LEU A 215 -10.60 -15.07 7.72
CA LEU A 215 -11.00 -15.62 9.02
C LEU A 215 -11.45 -17.09 8.96
N ASN A 216 -11.62 -17.64 7.75
CA ASN A 216 -11.97 -19.05 7.54
C ASN A 216 -10.76 -19.93 7.17
N SER A 217 -9.54 -19.41 7.19
CA SER A 217 -8.34 -20.23 6.93
C SER A 217 -7.85 -20.88 8.22
N ALA A 218 -8.09 -22.18 8.36
CA ALA A 218 -7.58 -23.02 9.45
C ALA A 218 -6.04 -23.24 9.43
N ASN A 219 -5.30 -22.55 8.56
CA ASN A 219 -3.85 -22.68 8.43
C ASN A 219 -3.20 -21.42 7.85
N ASN A 220 -2.26 -20.83 8.59
CA ASN A 220 -1.49 -19.63 8.20
C ASN A 220 -0.69 -19.80 6.89
N ILE A 221 -0.46 -21.05 6.43
CA ILE A 221 0.33 -21.39 5.24
C ILE A 221 -0.48 -21.28 3.93
N VAL A 222 -1.81 -21.27 3.99
CA VAL A 222 -2.66 -21.25 2.78
C VAL A 222 -2.82 -19.83 2.21
N LEU A 223 -2.50 -18.79 2.98
CA LEU A 223 -2.62 -17.39 2.55
C LEU A 223 -1.62 -17.00 1.45
N GLU A 224 -0.40 -17.57 1.43
CA GLU A 224 0.58 -17.27 0.38
C GLU A 224 0.26 -17.96 -0.95
N LYS A 225 -0.30 -19.17 -0.95
CA LYS A 225 -0.54 -19.93 -2.18
C LYS A 225 -1.73 -19.43 -3.01
N LYS A 226 -2.68 -18.70 -2.42
CA LYS A 226 -3.80 -18.10 -3.16
C LYS A 226 -3.44 -16.81 -3.90
N LYS A 227 -2.21 -16.28 -3.74
CA LYS A 227 -1.70 -15.14 -4.51
C LYS A 227 -1.02 -15.54 -5.83
N ALA A 228 -0.84 -16.83 -6.10
CA ALA A 228 -0.01 -17.32 -7.20
C ALA A 228 -0.77 -18.01 -8.34
N ILE A 229 -2.10 -17.80 -8.47
CA ILE A 229 -2.90 -18.31 -9.58
C ILE A 229 -3.87 -17.22 -10.05
#